data_AF-A0A936SV09-F1
#
_entry.id   AF-A0A936SV09-F1
#
_cell.length_a   1.000
_cell.length_b   1.000
_cell.length_c   1.000
_cell.angle_alpha   90.00
_cell.angle_beta   90.00
_cell.angle_gamma   90.00
#
_symmetry.space_group_name_H-M   'P 1'
#
loop_
_entity.id
_entity.type
_entity.pdbx_description
1 polymer ?
#
loop_
_entity_poly.entity_id
_entity_poly.type
_entity_poly.pdbx_seq_one_letter_code
_entity_poly.pdbx_strand_id
1 'polypeptide(L)'
;MRRPRTRMTHYVGTRGLVSPLRDPALTLRRSMLVNGLFKYVEEIQNLDVGYALRFRRSHDRHDREELIGAIADYIIFESRNAPQLTFEVVEEPQDKAFWLHVRGIRSDQDEGTSTSILLDSALPYLA
;
A
#
# COMPACT_ATOMS: atom_id res chain seq x y z
N MET A 1 22.52 -5.21 -13.56
CA MET A 1 21.19 -5.24 -12.91
C MET A 1 20.36 -4.07 -13.43
N ARG A 2 19.33 -4.32 -14.24
CA ARG A 2 18.41 -3.28 -14.74
C ARG A 2 17.37 -3.01 -13.65
N ARG A 3 17.41 -1.80 -13.06
CA ARG A 3 16.31 -1.33 -12.20
C ARG A 3 15.04 -1.26 -13.06
N PRO A 4 13.92 -1.84 -12.64
CA PRO A 4 12.67 -1.66 -13.36
C PRO A 4 12.29 -0.19 -13.28
N ARG A 5 12.37 0.53 -14.41
CA ARG A 5 11.81 1.88 -14.57
C ARG A 5 10.30 1.77 -14.70
N THR A 6 9.64 1.27 -13.66
CA THR A 6 8.20 1.48 -13.54
C THR A 6 8.04 2.94 -13.20
N ARG A 7 7.56 3.75 -14.15
CA ARG A 7 7.07 5.11 -13.86
C ARG A 7 5.87 4.96 -12.93
N MET A 8 6.13 4.77 -11.64
CA MET A 8 5.12 4.67 -10.57
C MET A 8 4.64 6.06 -10.19
N THR A 9 4.20 6.87 -11.16
CA THR A 9 3.30 7.98 -10.85
C THR A 9 1.91 7.44 -10.44
N HIS A 10 1.65 6.16 -10.77
CA HIS A 10 0.44 5.43 -10.47
C HIS A 10 0.81 3.97 -10.14
N TYR A 11 1.07 3.61 -8.89
CA TYR A 11 0.71 2.25 -8.45
C TYR A 11 -0.81 2.21 -8.26
N VAL A 12 -1.46 2.30 -9.40
CA VAL A 12 -2.86 1.97 -9.59
C VAL A 12 -2.81 0.54 -10.11
N GLY A 13 -2.76 -0.42 -9.19
CA GLY A 13 -3.33 -1.73 -9.49
C GLY A 13 -4.78 -1.53 -9.93
N THR A 14 -5.40 -2.54 -10.54
CA THR A 14 -6.79 -2.54 -11.05
C THR A 14 -7.86 -2.09 -10.02
N ARG A 15 -7.48 -1.90 -8.75
CA ARG A 15 -8.26 -1.29 -7.65
C ARG A 15 -7.41 -0.26 -6.88
N GLY A 16 -6.93 0.80 -7.54
CA GLY A 16 -6.01 1.78 -6.94
C GLY A 16 -6.42 2.18 -5.53
N LEU A 17 -5.56 1.90 -4.55
CA LEU A 17 -5.78 2.17 -3.11
C LEU A 17 -6.06 3.65 -2.84
N VAL A 18 -5.66 4.49 -3.78
CA VAL A 18 -5.71 5.94 -3.68
C VAL A 18 -6.53 6.49 -4.83
N SER A 19 -7.58 7.25 -4.49
CA SER A 19 -8.41 7.90 -5.50
C SER A 19 -7.61 8.95 -6.29
N PRO A 20 -7.92 9.14 -7.59
CA PRO A 20 -7.36 10.24 -8.37
C PRO A 20 -7.68 11.58 -7.70
N LEU A 21 -6.66 12.41 -7.49
CA LEU A 21 -6.85 13.77 -7.00
C LEU A 21 -7.31 14.64 -8.17
N ARG A 22 -8.39 15.40 -7.97
CA ARG A 22 -8.94 16.30 -9.00
C ARG A 22 -8.12 17.59 -9.15
N ASP A 23 -7.40 17.98 -8.09
CA ASP A 23 -6.56 19.17 -8.08
C ASP A 23 -5.17 18.87 -8.69
N PRO A 24 -4.77 19.57 -9.78
CA PRO A 24 -3.45 19.42 -10.38
C PRO A 24 -2.30 19.74 -9.42
N ALA A 25 -2.47 20.70 -8.51
CA ALA A 25 -1.45 21.06 -7.53
C ALA A 25 -1.25 19.95 -6.51
N LEU A 26 -2.33 19.30 -6.06
CA LEU A 26 -2.24 18.12 -5.19
C LEU A 26 -1.62 16.92 -5.91
N THR A 27 -1.93 16.75 -7.20
CA THR A 27 -1.32 15.70 -8.04
C THR A 27 0.19 15.90 -8.17
N LEU A 28 0.63 17.13 -8.45
CA LEU A 28 2.05 17.49 -8.50
C LEU A 28 2.73 17.27 -7.15
N ARG A 29 2.11 17.74 -6.07
CA ARG A 29 2.62 17.56 -4.69
C ARG A 29 2.78 16.10 -4.34
N ARG A 30 1.77 15.25 -4.63
CA ARG A 30 1.86 13.80 -4.44
C ARG A 30 3.05 13.23 -5.22
N SER A 31 3.20 13.60 -6.49
CA SER A 31 4.32 13.11 -7.30
C SER A 31 5.68 13.50 -6.74
N MET A 32 5.83 14.70 -6.19
CA MET A 32 7.09 15.14 -5.56
C MET A 32 7.40 14.34 -4.30
N LEU A 33 6.40 14.10 -3.44
CA LEU A 33 6.56 13.31 -2.22
C LEU A 33 6.91 11.85 -2.52
N VAL A 34 6.15 11.23 -3.44
CA VAL A 34 6.42 9.85 -3.89
C VAL A 34 7.82 9.76 -4.48
N ASN A 35 8.22 10.68 -5.36
CA ASN A 35 9.57 10.66 -5.93
C ASN A 35 10.65 10.90 -4.87
N GLY A 36 10.39 11.71 -3.84
CA GLY A 36 11.31 11.91 -2.71
C GLY A 36 11.51 10.63 -1.91
N LEU A 37 10.40 9.99 -1.51
CA LEU A 37 10.41 8.76 -0.72
C LEU A 37 11.04 7.59 -1.49
N PHE A 38 10.71 7.45 -2.78
CA PHE A 38 11.15 6.33 -3.62
C PHE A 38 12.66 6.30 -3.86
N LYS A 39 13.39 7.38 -3.58
CA LYS A 39 14.86 7.38 -3.60
C LYS A 39 15.46 6.40 -2.60
N TYR A 40 14.77 6.16 -1.48
CA TYR A 40 15.23 5.34 -0.37
C TYR A 40 14.64 3.92 -0.39
N VAL A 41 13.66 3.66 -1.25
CA VAL A 41 12.98 2.37 -1.32
C VAL A 41 13.93 1.33 -1.94
N GLU A 42 14.19 0.26 -1.19
CA GLU A 42 14.96 -0.87 -1.68
C GLU A 42 14.11 -1.89 -2.41
N GLU A 43 12.93 -2.14 -1.85
CA GLU A 43 12.03 -3.20 -2.28
C GLU A 43 10.57 -2.77 -2.10
N ILE A 44 9.73 -3.26 -2.98
CA ILE A 44 8.28 -3.05 -2.94
C ILE A 44 7.62 -4.42 -2.98
N GLN A 45 6.78 -4.69 -1.99
CA GLN A 45 5.99 -5.90 -1.92
C GLN A 45 4.51 -5.56 -2.07
N ASN A 46 3.80 -6.28 -2.94
CA ASN A 46 2.35 -6.17 -3.02
C ASN A 46 1.72 -6.97 -1.88
N LEU A 47 0.73 -6.38 -1.20
CA LEU A 47 -0.07 -7.04 -0.17
C LEU A 47 -1.50 -7.21 -0.71
N ASP A 48 -2.28 -8.13 -0.12
CA ASP A 48 -3.67 -8.39 -0.56
C ASP A 48 -4.53 -7.12 -0.62
N VAL A 49 -4.28 -6.18 0.29
CA VAL A 49 -5.05 -4.93 0.45
C VAL A 49 -4.12 -3.71 0.48
N GLY A 50 -2.97 -3.78 -0.17
CA GLY A 50 -1.93 -2.80 0.09
C GLY A 50 -0.65 -3.00 -0.68
N TYR A 51 0.37 -2.31 -0.21
CA TYR A 51 1.75 -2.59 -0.55
C TYR A 51 2.64 -2.26 0.65
N ALA A 52 3.86 -2.80 0.64
CA ALA A 52 4.88 -2.53 1.61
C ALA A 52 6.11 -1.96 0.91
N LEU A 53 6.69 -0.92 1.50
CA LEU A 53 7.95 -0.33 1.04
C LEU A 53 9.05 -0.69 2.05
N ARG A 54 10.13 -1.30 1.57
CA ARG A 54 11.28 -1.64 2.40
C ARG A 54 12.32 -0.54 2.35
N PHE A 55 12.84 -0.16 3.52
CA PHE A 55 13.91 0.82 3.66
C PHE A 55 15.07 0.23 4.46
N ARG A 56 16.30 0.48 4.02
CA ARG A 56 17.48 0.26 4.87
C ARG A 56 17.56 1.35 5.91
N ARG A 57 17.93 0.98 7.14
CA ARG A 57 18.35 1.96 8.14
C ARG A 57 19.71 2.52 7.73
N SER A 58 19.79 3.83 7.51
CA SER A 58 21.08 4.49 7.33
C SER A 58 21.79 4.65 8.68
N HIS A 59 23.09 4.40 8.68
CA HIS A 59 23.97 4.73 9.80
C HIS A 59 24.36 6.22 9.79
N ASP A 60 24.22 6.89 8.65
CA ASP A 60 24.41 8.33 8.55
C ASP A 60 23.19 9.05 9.17
N ARG A 61 23.48 9.99 10.07
CA ARG A 61 22.44 10.70 10.82
C ARG A 61 21.59 11.58 9.89
N HIS A 62 22.20 12.22 8.91
CA HIS A 62 21.53 13.14 8.01
C HIS A 62 20.58 12.38 7.08
N ASP A 63 21.06 11.31 6.45
CA ASP A 63 20.23 10.44 5.59
C ASP A 63 19.05 9.83 6.36
N ARG A 64 19.28 9.45 7.62
CA ARG A 64 18.24 8.91 8.49
C ARG A 64 17.15 9.95 8.80
N GLU A 65 17.55 11.18 9.15
CA GLU A 65 16.61 12.28 9.42
C GLU A 65 15.82 12.66 8.14
N GLU A 66 16.48 12.68 6.98
CA GLU A 66 15.84 12.97 5.69
C GLU A 66 14.81 11.88 5.32
N LEU A 67 15.15 10.61 5.49
CA LEU A 67 14.23 9.48 5.27
C LEU A 67 13.01 9.55 6.20
N ILE A 68 13.22 9.81 7.49
CA ILE A 68 12.14 9.95 8.46
C ILE A 68 11.21 11.10 8.04
N GLY A 69 11.77 12.24 7.63
CA GLY A 69 11.01 13.38 7.12
C GLY A 69 10.19 13.01 5.88
N ALA A 70 10.81 12.35 4.90
CA ALA A 70 10.14 11.92 3.67
C ALA A 70 8.97 10.95 3.94
N ILE A 71 9.14 10.01 4.88
CA ILE A 71 8.08 9.09 5.31
C ILE A 71 6.95 9.86 6.00
N ALA A 72 7.27 10.74 6.93
CA ALA A 72 6.27 11.52 7.67
C ALA A 72 5.44 12.42 6.74
N ASP A 73 6.10 13.15 5.83
CA ASP A 73 5.42 14.01 4.86
C ASP A 73 4.50 13.20 3.92
N TYR A 74 4.95 12.02 3.50
CA TYR A 74 4.14 11.10 2.70
C TYR A 74 2.90 10.64 3.47
N ILE A 75 3.07 10.15 4.70
CA ILE A 75 1.96 9.67 5.54
C ILE A 75 0.96 10.79 5.81
N ILE A 76 1.44 11.98 6.18
CA ILE A 76 0.56 13.14 6.46
C ILE A 76 -0.22 13.53 5.21
N PHE A 77 0.43 13.56 4.05
CA PHE A 77 -0.23 13.90 2.80
C PHE A 77 -1.30 12.86 2.45
N GLU A 78 -0.96 11.58 2.47
CA GLU A 78 -1.91 10.53 2.11
C GLU A 78 -3.05 10.41 3.12
N SER A 79 -2.79 10.52 4.43
CA SER A 79 -3.84 10.47 5.45
C SER A 79 -4.88 11.58 5.28
N ARG A 80 -4.49 12.74 4.76
CA ARG A 80 -5.42 13.86 4.47
C ARG A 80 -6.23 13.68 3.19
N ASN A 81 -5.66 13.00 2.19
CA ASN A 81 -6.23 12.90 0.85
C ASN A 81 -6.81 11.51 0.52
N ALA A 82 -6.53 10.51 1.36
CA ALA A 82 -6.95 9.12 1.26
C ALA A 82 -7.12 8.54 2.68
N PRO A 83 -8.13 8.99 3.43
CA PRO A 83 -8.34 8.62 4.83
C PRO A 83 -8.64 7.13 5.04
N GLN A 84 -8.98 6.41 3.98
CA GLN A 84 -9.16 4.96 4.00
C GLN A 84 -7.83 4.17 4.08
N LEU A 85 -6.69 4.84 4.04
CA LEU A 85 -5.38 4.20 4.17
C LEU A 85 -4.97 4.12 5.64
N THR A 86 -4.34 2.99 5.97
CA THR A 86 -3.65 2.77 7.23
C THR A 86 -2.17 2.56 6.96
N PHE A 87 -1.35 2.99 7.93
CA PHE A 87 0.10 2.97 7.85
C PHE A 87 0.65 2.25 9.07
N GLU A 88 1.55 1.31 8.85
CA GLU A 88 2.19 0.54 9.90
C GLU A 88 3.69 0.43 9.59
N VAL A 89 4.53 0.68 10.60
CA VAL A 89 5.99 0.48 10.50
C VAL A 89 6.32 -0.84 11.16
N VAL A 90 6.93 -1.75 10.39
CA VAL A 90 7.31 -3.09 10.85
C VAL A 90 8.82 -3.25 10.78
N GLU A 91 9.46 -3.54 11.91
CA GLU A 91 10.91 -3.72 11.97
C GLU A 91 11.32 -5.13 11.52
N GLU A 92 12.45 -5.24 10.80
CA GLU A 92 13.05 -6.55 10.54
C GLU A 92 13.83 -7.05 11.78
N PRO A 93 13.86 -8.38 12.03
CA PRO A 93 14.49 -8.97 13.22
C PRO A 93 15.97 -8.62 13.46
N GLN A 94 16.69 -8.17 12.42
CA GLN A 94 18.11 -7.82 12.50
C GLN A 94 18.37 -6.31 12.64
N ASP A 95 17.33 -5.50 12.81
CA ASP A 95 17.41 -4.03 12.92
C ASP A 95 18.08 -3.30 11.72
N LYS A 96 18.34 -4.00 10.62
CA LYS A 96 19.00 -3.41 9.43
C LYS A 96 18.05 -2.67 8.50
N ALA A 97 16.76 -2.99 8.57
CA ALA A 97 15.73 -2.46 7.70
C ALA A 97 14.38 -2.49 8.39
N PHE A 98 13.45 -1.76 7.81
CA PHE A 98 12.06 -1.75 8.23
C PHE A 98 11.15 -1.62 7.00
N TRP A 99 9.90 -1.99 7.21
CA TRP A 99 8.85 -1.91 6.22
C TRP A 99 7.86 -0.83 6.61
N LEU A 100 7.45 -0.02 5.63
CA LEU A 100 6.24 0.78 5.72
C LEU A 100 5.12 0.04 4.99
N HIS A 101 4.18 -0.50 5.73
CA HIS A 101 2.96 -1.06 5.18
C HIS A 101 1.96 0.06 4.92
N VAL A 102 1.45 0.11 3.71
CA VAL A 102 0.35 0.99 3.29
C VAL A 102 -0.82 0.10 2.90
N ARG A 103 -1.86 0.07 3.72
CA ARG A 103 -3.03 -0.80 3.52
C ARG A 103 -4.28 0.04 3.35
N GLY A 104 -5.17 -0.37 2.45
CA GLY A 104 -6.54 0.12 2.44
C GLY A 104 -7.38 -0.60 3.48
N ILE A 105 -8.41 0.05 3.99
CA ILE A 105 -9.45 -0.62 4.76
C ILE A 105 -10.12 -1.66 3.84
N ARG A 106 -10.14 -2.93 4.26
CA ARG A 106 -11.02 -3.93 3.65
C ARG A 106 -12.44 -3.45 3.86
N SER A 107 -13.13 -3.08 2.79
CA SER A 107 -14.58 -3.00 2.88
C SER A 107 -15.06 -4.43 3.13
N ASP A 108 -15.66 -4.69 4.29
CA ASP A 108 -16.29 -5.96 4.67
C ASP A 108 -17.54 -6.27 3.81
N GLN A 109 -17.56 -5.82 2.55
CA GLN A 109 -18.64 -5.99 1.59
C GLN A 109 -18.41 -7.14 0.61
N ASP A 110 -17.47 -8.05 0.89
CA ASP A 110 -17.39 -9.36 0.22
C ASP A 110 -17.97 -10.50 1.10
N GLU A 111 -18.67 -10.19 2.20
CA GLU A 111 -19.62 -11.13 2.82
C GLU A 111 -21.01 -10.91 2.23
N GLY A 112 -21.22 -11.38 0.99
CA GLY A 112 -22.47 -11.13 0.29
C GLY A 112 -22.80 -12.07 -0.86
N THR A 113 -22.14 -13.21 -1.02
CA THR A 113 -22.69 -14.33 -1.80
C THR A 113 -22.10 -15.67 -1.38
N SER A 114 -22.25 -16.03 -0.11
CA SER A 114 -22.35 -17.45 0.25
C SER A 114 -23.69 -17.98 -0.27
N THR A 115 -23.84 -18.17 -1.58
CA THR A 115 -24.78 -19.18 -2.07
C THR A 115 -24.15 -20.52 -1.76
N SER A 116 -24.38 -20.98 -0.53
CA SER A 116 -24.39 -22.40 -0.21
C SER A 116 -25.41 -23.04 -1.15
N ILE A 117 -24.95 -23.50 -2.31
CA ILE A 117 -25.67 -24.49 -3.10
C ILE A 117 -25.52 -25.77 -2.29
N LEU A 118 -26.40 -25.92 -1.30
CA LEU A 118 -26.61 -27.19 -0.64
C LEU A 118 -27.15 -28.15 -1.70
N LEU A 119 -26.29 -29.13 -1.94
CA LEU A 119 -26.43 -30.33 -2.73
C LEU A 119 -27.74 -31.05 -2.34
N ASP A 120 -28.86 -30.80 -3.02
CA ASP A 120 -30.05 -31.64 -2.86
C ASP A 120 -29.91 -32.88 -3.75
N SER A 121 -29.13 -33.84 -3.25
CA SER A 121 -29.01 -35.16 -3.83
C SER A 121 -30.12 -36.05 -3.30
N ALA A 122 -31.08 -36.33 -4.19
CA ALA A 122 -31.83 -37.59 -4.32
C ALA A 122 -32.49 -38.19 -3.05
N LEU A 123 -33.78 -38.52 -3.16
CA LEU A 123 -34.22 -39.90 -3.46
C LEU A 123 -35.73 -39.95 -3.79
N PRO A 124 -36.17 -40.93 -4.61
CA PRO A 124 -37.57 -41.21 -4.93
C PRO A 124 -38.19 -42.22 -3.94
N TYR A 125 -39.50 -42.17 -3.68
CA TYR A 125 -40.45 -43.31 -3.72
C TYR A 125 -41.82 -43.01 -3.05
N LEU A 126 -42.87 -43.36 -3.79
CA LEU A 126 -44.20 -43.91 -3.45
C LEU A 126 -44.97 -43.46 -2.18
N ALA A 127 -46.19 -42.93 -2.42
CA ALA A 127 -47.45 -43.58 -2.07
C ALA A 127 -48.57 -43.05 -2.98
#